data_AF-A0A968MWS9-F1
#
_entry.id   AF-A0A968MWS9-F1
#
_cell.length_a   1.000
_cell.length_b   1.000
_cell.length_c   1.000
_cell.angle_alpha   90.00
_cell.angle_beta   90.00
_cell.angle_gamma   90.00
#
_symmetry.space_group_name_H-M   'P 1'
#
loop_
_entity.id
_entity.type
_entity.pdbx_description
1 polymer ?
#
loop_
_entity_poly.entity_id
_entity_poly.type
_entity_poly.pdbx_seq_one_letter_code
_entity_poly.pdbx_strand_id
1 'polypeptide(L)'
;MVNLNGLQGSHILSRKTKILSLGGQPAALNEPEIIKEGEALGSWYGYIVDGVITDTNHPAQPDAQVGDLKFRDIAGAPDANNIPTGPDGKIDGNDRVILGHKDPTTLYSINNNFSYKGLELNVFFNGVTGNTIFNKTRQSLENLDGRRNSTTDVLNRYNGSNPGTNIPRAIQSGGTNHYGSENNSKFFEDGSYLKLRNITLAYNLPATIAKNYMQAIYAFMLADRIYGP
;
A
#
# COMPACT_ATOMS: atom_id res chain seq x y z
N MET A 1 5.00 30.43 -37.37
CA MET A 1 4.20 30.52 -36.13
C MET A 1 3.76 29.11 -35.77
N VAL A 2 4.26 28.56 -34.67
CA VAL A 2 3.88 27.23 -34.16
C VAL A 2 2.68 27.43 -33.24
N ASN A 3 1.48 27.06 -33.69
CA ASN A 3 0.32 26.97 -32.81
C ASN A 3 0.26 25.56 -32.23
N LEU A 4 0.79 25.40 -31.01
CA LEU A 4 0.51 24.26 -30.16
C LEU A 4 -0.81 24.55 -29.44
N ASN A 5 -1.92 24.03 -29.96
CA ASN A 5 -3.19 24.07 -29.25
C ASN A 5 -3.23 22.88 -28.28
N GLY A 6 -2.71 23.08 -27.07
CA GLY A 6 -2.80 22.10 -25.99
C GLY A 6 -4.02 22.37 -25.13
N LEU A 7 -4.96 21.42 -25.06
CA LEU A 7 -6.05 21.47 -24.07
C LEU A 7 -5.71 20.49 -22.96
N GLN A 8 -5.36 21.05 -21.80
CA GLN A 8 -5.02 20.31 -20.60
C GLN A 8 -6.25 20.28 -19.68
N GLY A 9 -6.69 19.07 -19.32
CA GLY A 9 -7.65 18.85 -18.25
C GLY A 9 -6.94 18.19 -17.07
N SER A 10 -6.93 18.83 -15.91
CA SER A 10 -6.45 18.23 -14.66
C SER A 10 -7.57 18.22 -13.62
N HIS A 11 -7.67 17.12 -12.89
CA HIS A 11 -8.56 17.00 -11.76
C HIS A 11 -7.79 16.45 -10.58
N ILE A 12 -7.96 17.09 -9.42
CA ILE A 12 -7.46 16.64 -8.13
C ILE A 12 -8.64 16.66 -7.18
N LEU A 13 -8.89 15.54 -6.52
CA LEU A 13 -9.90 15.40 -5.48
C LEU A 13 -9.21 14.90 -4.23
N SER A 14 -9.37 15.62 -3.13
CA SER A 14 -8.95 15.15 -1.81
C SER A 14 -10.16 14.88 -0.93
N ARG A 15 -10.15 13.75 -0.24
CA ARG A 15 -11.20 13.32 0.69
C ARG A 15 -10.57 12.76 1.97
N LYS A 16 -11.21 13.02 3.10
CA LYS A 16 -10.87 12.40 4.39
C LYS A 16 -12.16 11.98 5.07
N THR A 17 -12.20 10.75 5.56
CA THR A 17 -13.33 10.21 6.31
C THR A 17 -12.93 10.08 7.77
N LYS A 18 -13.90 10.25 8.68
CA LYS A 18 -13.71 10.13 10.12
C LYS A 18 -14.99 9.61 10.76
N ILE A 19 -14.86 8.59 11.61
CA ILE A 19 -15.94 8.10 12.45
C ILE A 19 -16.13 9.10 13.60
N LEU A 20 -17.31 9.72 13.65
CA LEU A 20 -17.62 10.75 14.64
C LEU A 20 -18.14 10.17 15.95
N SER A 21 -18.95 9.11 15.89
CA SER A 21 -19.42 8.42 17.08
C SER A 21 -19.85 6.98 16.77
N LEU A 22 -19.67 6.09 17.75
CA LEU A 22 -20.17 4.72 17.80
C LEU A 22 -21.38 4.56 18.75
N GLY A 23 -21.97 5.66 19.20
CA GLY A 23 -23.15 5.63 20.08
C GLY A 23 -22.85 5.02 21.46
N GLY A 24 -21.65 5.26 21.98
CA GLY A 24 -21.21 4.73 23.28
C GLY A 24 -20.70 3.29 23.24
N GLN A 25 -20.64 2.66 22.07
CA GLN A 25 -20.01 1.35 21.92
C GLN A 25 -18.47 1.48 21.89
N PRO A 26 -17.73 0.50 22.42
CA PRO A 26 -16.27 0.46 22.29
C PRO A 26 -15.86 0.31 20.82
N ALA A 27 -14.58 0.57 20.54
CA ALA A 27 -14.02 0.30 19.21
C ALA A 27 -14.25 -1.16 18.83
N ALA A 28 -14.74 -1.39 17.60
CA ALA A 28 -14.97 -2.75 17.10
C ALA A 28 -13.75 -3.21 16.31
N LEU A 29 -13.16 -4.31 16.77
CA LEU A 29 -12.02 -4.94 16.13
C LEU A 29 -12.51 -6.03 15.18
N ASN A 30 -12.18 -5.90 13.89
CA ASN A 30 -12.46 -6.89 12.85
C ASN A 30 -11.18 -7.13 12.06
N GLU A 31 -10.22 -7.81 12.71
CA GLU A 31 -8.84 -7.87 12.27
C GLU A 31 -8.66 -8.26 10.79
N PRO A 32 -7.79 -7.57 10.01
CA PRO A 32 -6.90 -6.47 10.42
C PRO A 32 -7.53 -5.08 10.49
N GLU A 33 -8.86 -4.93 10.39
CA GLU A 33 -9.53 -3.63 10.45
C GLU A 33 -9.96 -3.26 11.87
N ILE A 34 -10.01 -1.96 12.15
CA ILE A 34 -10.64 -1.41 13.35
C ILE A 34 -11.66 -0.34 12.99
N ILE A 35 -12.77 -0.33 13.72
CA ILE A 35 -13.76 0.73 13.72
C ILE A 35 -13.60 1.48 15.04
N LYS A 36 -13.04 2.68 15.00
CA LYS A 36 -12.72 3.49 16.19
C LYS A 36 -13.13 4.94 15.96
N GLU A 37 -13.79 5.55 16.95
CA GLU A 37 -14.06 6.99 16.94
C GLU A 37 -12.75 7.77 16.79
N GLY A 38 -12.75 8.80 15.96
CA GLY A 38 -11.52 9.54 15.68
C GLY A 38 -10.79 9.10 14.41
N GLU A 39 -11.00 7.84 13.98
CA GLU A 39 -10.28 7.23 12.86
C GLU A 39 -11.14 7.15 11.59
N ALA A 40 -10.49 6.94 10.45
CA ALA A 40 -11.17 6.66 9.18
C ALA A 40 -11.89 5.29 9.22
N LEU A 41 -12.93 5.15 8.41
CA LEU A 41 -13.57 3.84 8.21
C LEU A 41 -12.63 2.94 7.40
N GLY A 42 -12.43 1.70 7.84
CA GLY A 42 -11.47 0.79 7.21
C GLY A 42 -10.01 1.16 7.49
N SER A 43 -9.75 1.68 8.68
CA SER A 43 -8.40 1.79 9.21
C SER A 43 -7.84 0.41 9.51
N TRP A 44 -6.59 0.20 9.10
CA TRP A 44 -5.81 -0.98 9.44
C TRP A 44 -5.27 -0.85 10.86
N TYR A 45 -5.31 -1.93 11.62
CA TYR A 45 -4.86 -1.97 13.00
C TYR A 45 -3.96 -3.17 13.23
N GLY A 46 -2.79 -2.91 13.81
CA GLY A 46 -1.80 -3.96 14.01
C GLY A 46 -0.50 -3.45 14.60
N TYR A 47 0.47 -4.33 14.66
CA TYR A 47 1.78 -4.05 15.25
C TYR A 47 2.72 -3.38 14.24
N ILE A 48 3.62 -2.52 14.75
CA ILE A 48 4.76 -2.04 13.96
C ILE A 48 5.91 -3.04 14.09
N VAL A 49 6.47 -3.44 12.95
CA VAL A 49 7.70 -4.24 12.85
C VAL A 49 8.87 -3.32 12.55
N ASP A 50 9.86 -3.31 13.43
CA ASP A 50 11.12 -2.55 13.30
C ASP A 50 12.22 -3.34 12.58
N GLY A 51 11.93 -4.59 12.20
CA GLY A 51 12.80 -5.45 11.43
C GLY A 51 12.87 -6.85 12.00
N VAL A 52 14.07 -7.42 12.00
CA VAL A 52 14.38 -8.74 12.53
C VAL A 52 15.28 -8.58 13.76
N ILE A 53 15.04 -9.40 14.79
CA ILE A 53 15.87 -9.46 15.99
C ILE A 53 17.24 -10.02 15.62
N THR A 54 18.30 -9.25 15.85
CA THR A 54 19.69 -9.66 15.56
C THR A 54 20.54 -9.85 16.82
N ASP A 55 20.12 -9.26 17.95
CA ASP A 55 20.78 -9.37 19.24
C ASP A 55 20.04 -10.35 20.17
N THR A 56 20.73 -10.79 21.23
CA THR A 56 20.15 -11.67 22.26
C THR A 56 19.47 -10.90 23.40
N ASN A 57 19.42 -9.56 23.34
CA ASN A 57 18.90 -8.71 24.40
C ASN A 57 17.63 -7.98 23.94
N HIS A 58 16.52 -8.70 23.96
CA HIS A 58 15.20 -8.24 23.56
C HIS A 58 14.20 -8.34 24.73
N PRO A 59 14.30 -7.49 25.76
CA PRO A 59 13.52 -7.62 27.00
C PRO A 59 12.00 -7.53 26.79
N ALA A 60 11.54 -6.79 25.77
CA ALA A 60 10.13 -6.71 25.40
C ALA A 60 9.58 -7.97 24.72
N GLN A 61 10.47 -8.80 24.17
CA GLN A 61 10.13 -10.06 23.50
C GLN A 61 11.00 -11.20 24.05
N PRO A 62 10.90 -11.55 25.35
CA PRO A 62 11.84 -12.47 26.01
C PRO A 62 11.85 -13.88 25.40
N ASP A 63 10.73 -14.31 24.82
CA ASP A 63 10.58 -15.63 24.20
C ASP A 63 10.99 -15.65 22.73
N ALA A 64 11.29 -14.49 22.14
CA ALA A 64 11.77 -14.41 20.78
C ALA A 64 13.20 -14.94 20.68
N GLN A 65 13.54 -15.43 19.49
CA GLN A 65 14.90 -15.86 19.15
C GLN A 65 15.48 -14.92 18.12
N VAL A 66 16.81 -14.88 18.07
CA VAL A 66 17.54 -14.20 16.99
C VAL A 66 17.04 -14.71 15.64
N GLY A 67 16.57 -13.79 14.80
CA GLY A 67 15.93 -14.05 13.52
C GLY A 67 14.40 -13.90 13.52
N ASP A 68 13.75 -13.73 14.67
CA ASP A 68 12.31 -13.45 14.74
C ASP A 68 11.99 -11.98 14.41
N LEU A 69 10.72 -11.68 14.15
CA LEU A 69 10.28 -10.30 13.94
C LEU A 69 10.47 -9.47 15.22
N LYS A 70 11.03 -8.26 15.05
CA LYS A 70 11.14 -7.26 16.11
C LYS A 70 9.93 -6.35 16.07
N PHE A 71 9.06 -6.45 17.06
CA PHE A 71 7.93 -5.56 17.24
C PHE A 71 8.34 -4.34 18.07
N ARG A 72 7.74 -3.20 17.73
CA ARG A 72 7.95 -1.96 18.48
C ARG A 72 7.08 -1.99 19.73
N ASP A 73 7.72 -1.83 20.89
CA ASP A 73 7.07 -1.50 22.16
C ASP A 73 6.68 -0.01 22.12
N ILE A 74 5.39 0.26 22.11
CA ILE A 74 4.79 1.57 21.91
C ILE A 74 4.11 2.03 23.19
N ALA A 75 3.35 1.15 23.83
CA ALA A 75 2.49 1.53 24.95
C ALA A 75 2.15 0.33 25.83
N GLY A 76 2.27 0.53 27.15
CA GLY A 76 1.67 -0.36 28.14
C GLY A 76 0.17 -0.13 28.37
N ALA A 77 -0.34 -0.80 29.41
CA ALA A 77 -1.74 -0.67 29.83
C ALA A 77 -2.10 0.78 30.20
N PRO A 78 -3.26 1.32 29.74
CA PRO A 78 -3.68 2.68 30.06
C PRO A 78 -3.78 2.93 31.57
N ASP A 79 -3.55 4.18 31.98
CA ASP A 79 -3.71 4.58 33.37
C ASP A 79 -5.18 4.60 33.83
N ALA A 80 -5.43 4.94 35.10
CA ALA A 80 -6.78 5.02 35.66
C ALA A 80 -7.71 6.02 34.94
N ASN A 81 -7.16 6.92 34.11
CA ASN A 81 -7.89 7.90 33.31
C ASN A 81 -8.00 7.49 31.83
N ASN A 82 -7.63 6.26 31.49
CA ASN A 82 -7.52 5.74 30.11
C ASN A 82 -6.51 6.51 29.23
N ILE A 83 -5.49 7.11 29.84
CA ILE A 83 -4.41 7.76 29.11
C ILE A 83 -3.42 6.66 28.69
N PRO A 84 -3.04 6.57 27.41
CA PRO A 84 -2.00 5.64 26.96
C PRO A 84 -0.71 5.88 27.72
N THR A 85 -0.12 4.83 28.27
CA THR A 85 1.21 4.89 28.85
C THR A 85 2.25 4.76 27.75
N GLY A 86 3.49 5.20 28.03
CA GLY A 86 4.61 4.92 27.13
C GLY A 86 4.99 3.43 27.11
N PRO A 87 6.10 3.10 26.43
CA PRO A 87 6.64 1.74 26.37
C PRO A 87 6.84 1.14 27.76
N ASP A 88 6.43 -0.11 27.96
CA ASP A 88 6.45 -0.79 29.27
C ASP A 88 7.34 -2.04 29.32
N GLY A 89 8.07 -2.31 28.25
CA GLY A 89 8.96 -3.44 28.12
C GLY A 89 8.23 -4.75 27.86
N LYS A 90 7.02 -4.72 27.27
CA LYS A 90 6.27 -5.89 26.85
C LYS A 90 5.65 -5.64 25.48
N ILE A 91 5.55 -6.69 24.66
CA ILE A 91 4.75 -6.66 23.44
C ILE A 91 3.39 -7.29 23.71
N ASP A 92 2.34 -6.48 23.74
CA ASP A 92 0.97 -6.91 23.95
C ASP A 92 -0.06 -6.12 23.13
N GLY A 93 -1.36 -6.36 23.37
CA GLY A 93 -2.43 -5.75 22.58
C GLY A 93 -2.50 -4.21 22.62
N ASN A 94 -1.80 -3.57 23.56
CA ASN A 94 -1.69 -2.11 23.71
C ASN A 94 -0.70 -1.49 22.71
N ASP A 95 0.22 -2.28 22.14
CA ASP A 95 1.20 -1.83 21.13
C ASP A 95 0.64 -1.72 19.71
N ARG A 96 -0.64 -2.07 19.53
CA ARG A 96 -1.28 -1.97 18.22
C ARG A 96 -1.65 -0.52 17.91
N VAL A 97 -1.38 -0.13 16.68
CA VAL A 97 -1.64 1.22 16.18
C VAL A 97 -2.34 1.19 14.84
N ILE A 98 -2.82 2.35 14.41
CA ILE A 98 -3.35 2.53 13.06
C ILE A 98 -2.19 2.47 12.06
N LEU A 99 -2.20 1.44 11.21
CA LEU A 99 -1.16 1.20 10.19
C LEU A 99 -1.46 1.91 8.87
N GLY A 100 -2.61 2.56 8.76
CA GLY A 100 -3.09 3.25 7.58
C GLY A 100 -4.58 3.03 7.38
N HIS A 101 -5.08 3.35 6.20
CA HIS A 101 -6.49 3.17 5.85
C HIS A 101 -6.66 2.77 4.39
N LYS A 102 -7.73 2.03 4.09
CA LYS A 102 -7.99 1.49 2.74
C LYS A 102 -8.35 2.54 1.70
N ASP A 103 -8.97 3.63 2.13
CA ASP A 103 -9.49 4.66 1.24
C ASP A 103 -8.40 5.65 0.81
N PRO A 104 -8.25 5.98 -0.48
CA PRO A 104 -7.29 7.01 -0.87
C PRO A 104 -7.71 8.40 -0.36
N THR A 105 -6.71 9.15 0.10
CA THR A 105 -6.89 10.55 0.53
C THR A 105 -6.94 11.50 -0.64
N THR A 106 -6.23 11.18 -1.73
CA THR A 106 -6.15 12.03 -2.92
C THR A 106 -6.25 11.19 -4.17
N LEU A 107 -7.11 11.60 -5.09
CA LEU A 107 -7.28 11.06 -6.42
C LEU A 107 -6.88 12.14 -7.41
N TYR A 108 -6.14 11.77 -8.44
CA TYR A 108 -5.69 12.72 -9.45
C TYR A 108 -5.80 12.13 -10.85
N SER A 109 -6.06 12.99 -11.82
CA SER A 109 -6.10 12.61 -13.23
C SER A 109 -5.64 13.77 -14.11
N ILE A 110 -4.89 13.45 -15.15
CA ILE A 110 -4.34 14.42 -16.09
C ILE A 110 -4.62 13.92 -17.50
N ASN A 111 -5.34 14.73 -18.27
CA ASN A 111 -5.62 14.50 -19.69
C ASN A 111 -4.93 15.58 -20.52
N ASN A 112 -4.03 15.18 -21.42
CA ASN A 112 -3.31 16.07 -22.30
C ASN A 112 -3.66 15.77 -23.75
N ASN A 113 -4.03 16.80 -24.50
CA ASN A 113 -4.23 16.71 -25.95
C ASN A 113 -3.19 17.57 -26.66
N PHE A 114 -2.44 16.97 -27.57
CA PHE A 114 -1.47 17.65 -28.43
C PHE A 114 -1.91 17.54 -29.88
N SER A 115 -1.85 18.64 -30.62
CA SER A 115 -2.15 18.66 -32.05
C SER A 115 -1.02 19.32 -32.84
N TYR A 116 -0.54 18.68 -33.90
CA TYR A 116 0.51 19.23 -34.77
C TYR A 116 0.40 18.72 -36.21
N LYS A 117 0.17 19.62 -37.18
CA LYS A 117 0.14 19.31 -38.63
C LYS A 117 -0.71 18.08 -39.00
N GLY A 118 -1.90 17.97 -38.42
CA GLY A 118 -2.80 16.82 -38.63
C GLY A 118 -2.56 15.66 -37.66
N LEU A 119 -1.41 15.59 -36.98
CA LEU A 119 -1.19 14.65 -35.89
C LEU A 119 -1.98 15.09 -34.65
N GLU A 120 -2.67 14.15 -34.02
CA GLU A 120 -3.34 14.32 -32.73
C GLU A 120 -2.84 13.25 -31.77
N LEU A 121 -2.39 13.66 -30.59
CA LEU A 121 -1.95 12.77 -29.53
C LEU A 121 -2.75 13.10 -28.26
N ASN A 122 -3.52 12.13 -27.77
CA ASN A 122 -4.13 12.16 -26.45
C ASN A 122 -3.35 11.26 -25.49
N VAL A 123 -3.04 11.76 -24.29
CA VAL A 123 -2.43 10.99 -23.22
C VAL A 123 -3.20 11.23 -21.93
N PHE A 124 -3.72 10.14 -21.35
CA PHE A 124 -4.53 10.20 -20.13
C PHE A 124 -3.91 9.37 -19.00
N PHE A 125 -3.60 10.03 -17.89
CA PHE A 125 -3.11 9.42 -16.66
C PHE A 125 -4.14 9.54 -15.53
N ASN A 126 -4.19 8.55 -14.65
CA ASN A 126 -4.86 8.70 -13.36
C ASN A 126 -4.06 8.04 -12.24
N GLY A 127 -4.27 8.47 -11.02
CA GLY A 127 -3.58 7.94 -9.86
C GLY A 127 -4.33 8.19 -8.56
N VAL A 128 -3.84 7.55 -7.51
CA VAL A 128 -4.34 7.72 -6.14
C VAL A 128 -3.15 7.73 -5.19
N THR A 129 -3.32 8.36 -4.03
CA THR A 129 -2.31 8.33 -2.96
C THR A 129 -2.93 8.43 -1.56
N GLY A 130 -2.14 7.99 -0.57
CA GLY A 130 -2.45 8.06 0.85
C GLY A 130 -3.34 6.93 1.36
N ASN A 131 -3.54 5.88 0.57
CA ASN A 131 -4.11 4.62 1.03
C ASN A 131 -3.03 3.58 1.31
N THR A 132 -3.36 2.64 2.18
CA THR A 132 -2.52 1.50 2.54
C THR A 132 -3.25 0.22 2.12
N ILE A 133 -2.51 -0.73 1.56
CA ILE A 133 -3.03 -2.02 1.08
C ILE A 133 -2.49 -3.13 1.97
N PHE A 134 -3.36 -4.05 2.39
CA PHE A 134 -2.94 -5.27 3.05
C PHE A 134 -2.58 -6.35 2.00
N ASN A 135 -1.30 -6.71 1.91
CA ASN A 135 -0.79 -7.71 0.98
C ASN A 135 -0.88 -9.12 1.58
N LYS A 136 -2.09 -9.68 1.58
CA LYS A 136 -2.35 -11.04 2.07
C LYS A 136 -1.60 -12.13 1.27
N THR A 137 -1.37 -11.88 -0.02
CA THR A 137 -0.60 -12.80 -0.88
C THR A 137 0.84 -12.92 -0.37
N ARG A 138 1.50 -11.79 -0.10
CA ARG A 138 2.83 -11.76 0.49
C ARG A 138 2.85 -12.42 1.87
N GLN A 139 1.87 -12.11 2.72
CA GLN A 139 1.74 -12.77 4.03
C GLN A 139 1.67 -14.29 3.91
N SER A 140 0.92 -14.82 2.95
CA SER A 140 0.83 -16.27 2.73
C SER A 140 2.11 -16.87 2.14
N LEU A 141 2.78 -16.17 1.24
CA LEU A 141 3.98 -16.67 0.53
C LEU A 141 5.28 -16.49 1.32
N GLU A 142 5.30 -15.59 2.31
CA GLU A 142 6.43 -15.38 3.23
C GLU A 142 6.21 -16.04 4.61
N ASN A 143 5.15 -16.85 4.78
CA ASN A 143 4.79 -17.44 6.08
C ASN A 143 5.88 -18.38 6.65
N LEU A 144 6.65 -19.03 5.77
CA LEU A 144 7.82 -19.87 6.11
C LEU A 144 7.53 -21.03 7.09
N ASP A 145 6.28 -21.51 7.14
CA ASP A 145 5.82 -22.64 7.98
C ASP A 145 6.27 -24.03 7.49
N GLY A 146 6.86 -24.10 6.29
CA GLY A 146 7.31 -25.35 5.65
C GLY A 146 6.19 -26.19 5.04
N ARG A 147 4.94 -25.70 4.98
CA ARG A 147 3.76 -26.46 4.52
C ARG A 147 3.29 -26.05 3.12
N ARG A 148 3.58 -24.82 2.71
CA ARG A 148 3.10 -24.22 1.45
C ARG A 148 4.27 -23.74 0.59
N ASN A 149 4.01 -23.60 -0.71
CA ASN A 149 4.97 -22.96 -1.60
C ASN A 149 5.21 -21.50 -1.16
N SER A 150 6.41 -21.00 -1.39
CA SER A 150 6.86 -19.68 -0.93
C SER A 150 7.39 -18.85 -2.10
N THR A 151 7.40 -17.52 -1.96
CA THR A 151 8.07 -16.63 -2.92
C THR A 151 9.58 -16.84 -2.88
N THR A 152 10.30 -16.55 -3.97
CA THR A 152 11.76 -16.55 -3.99
C THR A 152 12.39 -15.55 -3.03
N ASP A 153 11.65 -14.53 -2.59
CA ASP A 153 12.14 -13.54 -1.63
C ASP A 153 12.59 -14.20 -0.31
N VAL A 154 11.96 -15.31 0.09
CA VAL A 154 12.30 -16.02 1.33
C VAL A 154 13.69 -16.65 1.31
N LEU A 155 14.34 -16.72 0.15
CA LEU A 155 15.75 -17.11 0.06
C LEU A 155 16.66 -16.09 0.78
N ASN A 156 16.22 -14.82 0.88
CA ASN A 156 16.90 -13.76 1.62
C ASN A 156 16.52 -13.71 3.11
N ARG A 157 15.83 -14.72 3.64
CA ARG A 157 15.47 -14.78 5.07
C ARG A 157 16.67 -14.74 6.00
N TYR A 158 16.40 -14.39 7.26
CA TYR A 158 17.41 -14.44 8.30
C TYR A 158 17.91 -15.87 8.50
N ASN A 159 19.22 -16.03 8.39
CA ASN A 159 19.94 -17.30 8.52
C ASN A 159 21.29 -17.13 9.26
N GLY A 160 21.49 -15.99 9.93
CA GLY A 160 22.74 -15.62 10.59
C GLY A 160 23.80 -15.00 9.68
N SER A 161 23.85 -15.34 8.39
CA SER A 161 24.80 -14.73 7.43
C SER A 161 24.24 -13.49 6.71
N ASN A 162 22.93 -13.24 6.83
CA ASN A 162 22.26 -12.07 6.30
C ASN A 162 21.52 -11.27 7.40
N PRO A 163 22.23 -10.53 8.27
CA PRO A 163 21.60 -9.81 9.38
C PRO A 163 20.82 -8.56 8.97
N GLY A 164 21.00 -8.06 7.73
CA GLY A 164 20.33 -6.87 7.21
C GLY A 164 18.95 -7.13 6.58
N THR A 165 18.45 -8.36 6.62
CA THR A 165 17.18 -8.73 6.02
C THR A 165 15.97 -8.35 6.89
N ASN A 166 14.85 -8.07 6.24
CA ASN A 166 13.54 -7.86 6.87
C ASN A 166 12.63 -9.11 6.77
N ILE A 167 13.19 -10.24 6.33
CA ILE A 167 12.47 -11.51 6.26
C ILE A 167 12.94 -12.36 7.47
N PRO A 168 12.02 -12.72 8.38
CA PRO A 168 12.39 -13.46 9.57
C PRO A 168 12.88 -14.87 9.22
N ARG A 169 13.55 -15.52 10.16
CA ARG A 169 13.99 -16.91 10.02
C ARG A 169 12.78 -17.84 9.78
N ALA A 170 13.05 -18.99 9.18
CA ALA A 170 12.00 -20.00 9.00
C ALA A 170 11.75 -20.74 10.32
N ILE A 171 10.47 -20.94 10.68
CA ILE A 171 10.05 -21.60 11.92
C ILE A 171 9.04 -22.70 11.58
N GLN A 172 9.42 -23.95 11.87
CA GLN A 172 8.52 -25.09 11.70
C GLN A 172 7.39 -25.00 12.73
N SER A 173 6.13 -25.07 12.26
CA SER A 173 4.91 -24.86 13.06
C SER A 173 4.70 -23.44 13.60
N GLY A 174 5.52 -22.48 13.18
CA GLY A 174 5.49 -21.11 13.66
C GLY A 174 5.20 -20.04 12.60
N GLY A 175 4.09 -20.15 11.86
CA GLY A 175 3.73 -19.14 10.86
C GLY A 175 3.61 -17.70 11.40
N THR A 176 4.26 -16.71 10.78
CA THR A 176 4.35 -15.28 11.24
C THR A 176 4.86 -15.05 12.67
N ASN A 177 5.32 -16.10 13.38
CA ASN A 177 5.45 -16.23 14.84
C ASN A 177 6.48 -15.30 15.50
N HIS A 178 6.31 -14.83 16.74
CA HIS A 178 5.27 -15.04 17.78
C HIS A 178 4.72 -13.67 18.23
N TYR A 179 3.72 -13.62 19.13
CA TYR A 179 2.95 -12.43 19.61
C TYR A 179 1.66 -12.06 18.84
N GLY A 180 0.92 -13.03 18.29
CA GLY A 180 -0.40 -12.77 17.66
C GLY A 180 -0.30 -11.94 16.37
N SER A 181 0.82 -12.09 15.67
CA SER A 181 1.43 -11.14 14.75
C SER A 181 0.99 -11.25 13.29
N GLU A 182 -0.15 -11.88 12.97
CA GLU A 182 -0.60 -11.95 11.57
C GLU A 182 -0.83 -10.54 11.00
N ASN A 183 -1.28 -9.61 11.84
CA ASN A 183 -1.60 -8.23 11.46
C ASN A 183 -0.48 -7.28 11.90
N ASN A 184 0.55 -7.18 11.08
CA ASN A 184 1.70 -6.31 11.35
C ASN A 184 2.15 -5.54 10.11
N SER A 185 2.85 -4.42 10.32
CA SER A 185 3.23 -3.44 9.30
C SER A 185 4.03 -4.02 8.12
N LYS A 186 4.67 -5.19 8.25
CA LYS A 186 5.41 -5.84 7.14
C LYS A 186 4.53 -6.17 5.95
N PHE A 187 3.25 -6.45 6.20
CA PHE A 187 2.29 -6.86 5.17
C PHE A 187 1.36 -5.72 4.73
N PHE A 188 1.59 -4.50 5.23
CA PHE A 188 0.87 -3.31 4.80
C PHE A 188 1.79 -2.47 3.92
N GLU A 189 1.32 -2.12 2.74
CA GLU A 189 2.11 -1.48 1.70
C GLU A 189 1.44 -0.17 1.26
N ASP A 190 2.23 0.80 0.82
CA ASP A 190 1.70 2.02 0.22
C ASP A 190 0.94 1.64 -1.06
N GLY A 191 -0.34 1.99 -1.11
CA GLY A 191 -1.21 1.73 -2.24
C GLY A 191 -1.23 2.86 -3.27
N SER A 192 -0.35 3.85 -3.13
CA SER A 192 -0.21 4.95 -4.07
C SER A 192 0.24 4.46 -5.44
N TYR A 193 -0.39 4.95 -6.50
CA TYR A 193 0.01 4.62 -7.87
C TYR A 193 -0.32 5.74 -8.85
N LEU A 194 0.40 5.75 -9.98
CA LEU A 194 0.07 6.51 -11.18
C LEU A 194 0.05 5.55 -12.36
N LYS A 195 -1.07 5.51 -13.10
CA LYS A 195 -1.24 4.66 -14.27
C LYS A 195 -1.54 5.49 -15.51
N LEU A 196 -0.90 5.12 -16.62
CA LEU A 196 -1.32 5.51 -17.96
C LEU A 196 -2.56 4.70 -18.33
N ARG A 197 -3.67 5.39 -18.60
CA ARG A 197 -4.95 4.76 -18.95
C ARG A 197 -5.17 4.65 -20.43
N ASN A 198 -4.75 5.66 -21.17
CA ASN A 198 -4.93 5.71 -22.60
C ASN A 198 -3.84 6.56 -23.24
N ILE A 199 -3.37 6.07 -24.38
CA ILE A 199 -2.59 6.85 -25.32
C ILE A 199 -3.22 6.67 -26.70
N THR A 200 -3.70 7.74 -27.31
CA THR A 200 -4.31 7.69 -28.64
C THR A 200 -3.54 8.58 -29.59
N LEU A 201 -3.15 8.04 -30.74
CA LEU A 201 -2.41 8.76 -31.78
C LEU A 201 -3.20 8.73 -33.09
N ALA A 202 -3.79 9.85 -33.48
CA ALA A 202 -4.50 9.99 -34.75
C ALA A 202 -3.72 10.86 -35.74
N TYR A 203 -3.98 10.69 -37.03
CA TYR A 203 -3.47 11.58 -38.06
C TYR A 203 -4.58 11.93 -39.05
N ASN A 204 -4.97 13.20 -39.04
CA ASN A 204 -5.94 13.77 -39.96
C ASN A 204 -5.28 13.97 -41.33
N LEU A 205 -5.75 13.23 -42.33
CA LEU A 205 -5.28 13.37 -43.70
C LEU A 205 -5.66 14.76 -44.25
N PRO A 206 -4.77 15.41 -45.02
CA PRO A 206 -5.09 16.65 -45.72
C PRO A 206 -6.34 16.52 -46.59
N ALA A 207 -7.19 17.54 -46.60
CA ALA A 207 -8.47 17.53 -47.32
C ALA A 207 -8.36 17.19 -48.82
N THR A 208 -7.20 17.45 -49.44
CA THR A 208 -6.89 17.13 -50.84
C THR A 208 -6.80 15.61 -51.10
N ILE A 209 -6.36 14.83 -50.11
CA ILE A 209 -6.28 13.36 -50.16
C ILE A 209 -7.61 12.76 -49.68
N ALA A 210 -8.22 13.38 -48.66
CA ALA A 210 -9.43 12.88 -48.03
C ALA A 210 -10.68 12.94 -48.93
N LYS A 211 -10.71 13.88 -49.88
CA LYS A 211 -11.87 14.11 -50.76
C LYS A 211 -12.25 12.94 -51.67
N ASN A 212 -11.31 12.06 -52.02
CA ASN A 212 -11.53 11.04 -53.05
C ASN A 212 -11.61 9.60 -52.53
N TYR A 213 -11.15 9.28 -51.31
CA TYR A 213 -11.10 7.88 -50.86
C TYR A 213 -11.38 7.63 -49.36
N MET A 214 -10.95 8.46 -48.40
CA MET A 214 -11.22 8.27 -46.95
C MET A 214 -11.10 9.57 -46.13
N GLN A 215 -12.01 9.83 -45.19
CA GLN A 215 -12.07 11.09 -44.43
C GLN A 215 -11.11 11.21 -43.22
N ALA A 216 -10.74 10.10 -42.57
CA ALA A 216 -9.78 10.08 -41.46
C ALA A 216 -9.20 8.67 -41.24
N ILE A 217 -7.97 8.58 -40.74
CA ILE A 217 -7.37 7.32 -40.25
C ILE A 217 -7.10 7.48 -38.76
N TYR A 218 -7.72 6.63 -37.96
CA TYR A 218 -7.49 6.57 -36.51
C TYR A 218 -6.64 5.35 -36.18
N ALA A 219 -5.50 5.56 -35.53
CA ALA A 219 -4.74 4.49 -34.89
C ALA A 219 -4.97 4.59 -33.38
N PHE A 220 -5.63 3.59 -32.80
CA PHE A 220 -5.81 3.52 -31.36
C PHE A 220 -4.82 2.51 -30.79
N MET A 221 -4.05 2.90 -29.79
CA MET A 221 -3.28 1.97 -28.98
C MET A 221 -3.85 1.98 -27.57
N LEU A 222 -4.66 0.97 -27.26
CA LEU A 222 -5.07 0.72 -25.88
C LEU A 222 -3.95 -0.05 -25.21
N ALA A 223 -3.20 0.63 -24.36
CA ALA A 223 -2.25 -0.02 -23.48
C ALA A 223 -2.78 0.09 -22.05
N ASP A 224 -3.39 -0.99 -21.58
CA ASP A 224 -3.83 -1.13 -20.19
C ASP A 224 -2.68 -1.75 -19.39
N ARG A 225 -2.35 -1.17 -18.22
CA ARG A 225 -1.23 -1.55 -17.33
C ARG A 225 0.19 -1.36 -17.92
N ILE A 226 0.58 -0.12 -18.27
CA ILE A 226 1.99 0.16 -18.63
C ILE A 226 2.89 0.29 -17.38
N TYR A 227 2.36 0.52 -16.18
CA TYR A 227 3.15 0.59 -14.95
C TYR A 227 2.42 0.07 -13.72
N GLY A 228 3.08 -0.83 -13.00
CA GLY A 228 2.85 -1.23 -11.63
C GLY A 228 3.87 -2.34 -11.26
N PRO A 229 4.63 -2.22 -10.17
CA PRO A 229 5.27 -3.40 -9.57
C PRO A 229 4.22 -4.42 -9.11
#